data_AF-A0A929EZM6-F1
#
_entry.id   AF-A0A929EZM6-F1
#
_cell.length_a   1.000
_cell.length_b   1.000
_cell.length_c   1.000
_cell.angle_alpha   90.00
_cell.angle_beta   90.00
_cell.angle_gamma   90.00
#
_symmetry.space_group_name_H-M   'P 1'
#
loop_
_entity.id
_entity.type
_entity.pdbx_description
1 polymer ?
#
loop_
_entity_poly.entity_id
_entity_poly.type
_entity_poly.pdbx_seq_one_letter_code
_entity_poly.pdbx_strand_id
1 'polypeptide(L)'
;MQVTQLITRRSLDQLEEDIISLSSHINATEYEFLVLVREFDLRQGWRAYHFNSCAEWLNMKCGISPGTAREKIRVANALFDLTATSLAFQKGDLSYSKARSLTRIATPKTEEALLEYAIPATALQVEDHCRELRNVQRDNSTVDANRLHQQRYLSRSLHGDGSMTISVELPRESGELVMKALELALKE
;
A
#
# COMPACT_ATOMS: atom_id res chain seq x y z
N MET A 1 -1.26 40.60 1.21
CA MET A 1 0.01 39.87 1.00
C MET A 1 0.06 39.49 -0.47
N GLN A 2 0.89 40.18 -1.27
CA GLN A 2 0.95 39.97 -2.72
C GLN A 2 1.50 38.59 -3.05
N VAL A 3 0.65 37.70 -3.57
CA VAL A 3 1.07 36.47 -4.26
C VAL A 3 1.35 36.85 -5.70
N THR A 4 2.47 37.54 -5.91
CA THR A 4 3.06 37.70 -7.24
C THR A 4 4.53 37.33 -7.09
N GLN A 5 4.77 36.05 -6.83
CA GLN A 5 6.12 35.51 -6.99
C GLN A 5 6.45 35.59 -8.48
N LEU A 6 7.42 36.44 -8.79
CA LEU A 6 8.14 36.47 -10.04
C LEU A 6 8.38 35.04 -10.52
N ILE A 7 7.82 34.69 -11.68
CA ILE A 7 8.23 33.50 -12.43
C ILE A 7 9.74 33.62 -12.59
N THR A 8 10.47 32.88 -11.77
CA THR A 8 11.92 32.86 -11.78
C THR A 8 12.33 32.32 -13.14
N ARG A 9 13.28 32.97 -13.84
CA ARG A 9 13.75 32.59 -15.18
C ARG A 9 14.46 31.22 -15.16
N ARG A 10 13.73 30.14 -14.94
CA ARG A 10 14.18 28.78 -15.25
C ARG A 10 14.02 28.55 -16.75
N SER A 11 14.95 27.85 -17.38
CA SER A 11 14.73 27.30 -18.72
C SER A 11 13.64 26.22 -18.65
N LEU A 12 13.03 25.89 -19.79
CA LEU A 12 12.09 24.78 -19.87
C LEU A 12 12.77 23.46 -19.49
N ASP A 13 14.03 23.26 -19.91
CA ASP A 13 14.82 22.07 -19.55
C ASP A 13 15.02 21.96 -18.03
N GLN A 14 15.36 23.06 -17.35
CA GLN A 14 15.49 23.06 -15.89
C GLN A 14 14.15 22.79 -15.21
N LEU A 15 13.05 23.35 -15.74
CA LEU A 15 11.71 23.07 -15.20
C LEU A 15 11.34 21.60 -15.38
N GLU A 16 11.66 21.00 -16.51
CA GLU A 16 11.43 19.58 -16.78
C GLU A 16 12.22 18.70 -15.79
N GLU A 17 13.53 18.93 -15.67
CA GLU A 17 14.39 18.21 -14.71
C GLU A 17 13.88 18.36 -13.26
N ASP A 18 13.51 19.58 -12.85
CA ASP A 18 12.97 19.86 -11.52
C ASP A 18 11.66 19.12 -11.28
N ILE A 19 10.74 19.11 -12.26
CA ILE A 19 9.45 18.41 -12.17
C ILE A 19 9.66 16.91 -12.05
N ILE A 20 10.53 16.33 -12.88
CA ILE A 20 10.83 14.89 -12.86
C ILE A 20 11.44 14.49 -11.52
N SER A 21 12.43 15.24 -11.05
CA SER A 21 13.11 15.02 -9.77
C SER A 21 12.12 15.12 -8.59
N LEU A 22 11.31 16.18 -8.53
CA LEU A 22 10.29 16.34 -7.50
C LEU A 22 9.23 15.24 -7.55
N SER A 23 8.83 14.81 -8.74
CA SER A 23 7.87 13.70 -8.87
C SER A 23 8.42 12.41 -8.26
N SER A 24 9.70 12.09 -8.49
CA SER A 24 10.35 10.94 -7.86
C SER A 24 10.39 11.06 -6.33
N HIS A 25 10.76 12.22 -5.80
CA HIS A 25 10.74 12.47 -4.35
C HIS A 25 9.34 12.37 -3.73
N ILE A 26 8.31 12.88 -4.42
CA ILE A 26 6.91 12.73 -4.00
C ILE A 26 6.52 11.25 -3.94
N ASN A 27 6.94 10.43 -4.91
CA ASN A 27 6.68 8.99 -4.89
C ASN A 27 7.34 8.31 -3.68
N ALA A 28 8.62 8.60 -3.42
CA ALA A 28 9.34 8.08 -2.26
C ALA A 28 8.66 8.50 -0.94
N THR A 29 8.24 9.76 -0.83
CA THR A 29 7.55 10.29 0.36
C THR A 29 6.17 9.65 0.54
N GLU A 30 5.46 9.41 -0.57
CA GLU A 30 4.18 8.71 -0.55
C GLU A 30 4.36 7.25 -0.11
N TYR A 31 5.44 6.57 -0.50
CA TYR A 31 5.77 5.25 0.05
C TYR A 31 5.97 5.29 1.57
N GLU A 32 6.77 6.23 2.07
CA GLU A 32 6.98 6.40 3.52
C GLU A 32 5.66 6.68 4.25
N PHE A 33 4.81 7.54 3.69
CA PHE A 33 3.47 7.79 4.22
C PHE A 33 2.64 6.51 4.30
N LEU A 34 2.65 5.68 3.26
CA LEU A 34 1.90 4.42 3.24
C LEU A 34 2.44 3.41 4.26
N VAL A 35 3.76 3.36 4.51
CA VAL A 35 4.34 2.52 5.57
C VAL A 35 3.80 2.94 6.95
N LEU A 36 3.75 4.25 7.23
CA LEU A 36 3.19 4.77 8.48
C LEU A 36 1.68 4.51 8.58
N VAL A 37 0.93 4.70 7.49
CA VAL A 37 -0.50 4.38 7.44
C VAL A 37 -0.74 2.92 7.75
N ARG A 38 0.05 2.00 7.16
CA ARG A 38 -0.05 0.57 7.45
C ARG A 38 0.23 0.27 8.91
N GLU A 39 1.33 0.79 9.47
CA GLU A 39 1.67 0.54 10.87
C GLU A 39 0.58 1.06 11.82
N PHE A 40 0.10 2.29 11.58
CA PHE A 40 -1.00 2.88 12.31
C PHE A 40 -2.28 2.05 12.15
N ASP A 41 -2.50 1.50 10.95
CA ASP A 41 -3.69 0.72 10.65
C ASP A 41 -3.68 -0.62 11.40
N LEU A 42 -2.56 -1.33 11.34
CA LEU A 42 -2.34 -2.61 12.02
C LEU A 42 -2.40 -2.51 13.55
N ARG A 43 -1.93 -1.39 14.10
CA ARG A 43 -2.00 -1.11 15.55
C ARG A 43 -3.36 -0.58 15.99
N GLN A 44 -4.29 -0.38 15.05
CA GLN A 44 -5.58 0.24 15.32
C GLN A 44 -5.44 1.60 16.03
N GLY A 45 -4.39 2.37 15.67
CA GLY A 45 -4.00 3.59 16.40
C GLY A 45 -5.09 4.65 16.43
N TRP A 46 -6.02 4.60 15.46
CA TRP A 46 -7.19 5.45 15.40
C TRP A 46 -8.13 5.31 16.61
N ARG A 47 -8.13 4.16 17.31
CA ARG A 47 -8.95 3.92 18.50
C ARG A 47 -8.56 4.82 19.66
N ALA A 48 -7.27 5.12 19.82
CA ALA A 48 -6.78 6.03 20.86
C ALA A 48 -7.32 7.47 20.68
N TYR A 49 -7.82 7.79 19.48
CA TYR A 49 -8.40 9.08 19.12
C TYR A 49 -9.91 9.00 18.87
N HIS A 50 -10.59 7.94 19.34
CA HIS A 50 -12.04 7.75 19.26
C HIS A 50 -12.64 7.70 17.84
N PHE A 51 -11.89 7.25 16.85
CA PHE A 51 -12.41 6.95 15.51
C PHE A 51 -12.78 5.47 15.36
N ASN A 52 -13.61 5.15 14.38
CA ASN A 52 -14.06 3.78 14.12
C ASN A 52 -13.15 3.02 13.14
N SER A 53 -12.36 3.74 12.33
CA SER A 53 -11.43 3.13 11.36
C SER A 53 -10.26 4.05 11.01
N CYS A 54 -9.18 3.48 10.45
CA CYS A 54 -8.09 4.29 9.89
C CYS A 54 -8.58 5.22 8.78
N ALA A 55 -9.52 4.77 7.94
CA ALA A 55 -10.04 5.58 6.85
C ALA A 55 -10.79 6.82 7.36
N GLU A 56 -11.56 6.68 8.44
CA GLU A 56 -12.21 7.80 9.11
C GLU A 56 -11.19 8.76 9.73
N TRP A 57 -10.16 8.22 10.39
CA TRP A 57 -9.07 9.02 10.95
C TRP A 57 -8.33 9.81 9.85
N LEU A 58 -7.99 9.17 8.72
CA LEU A 58 -7.32 9.82 7.58
C LEU A 58 -8.18 10.90 6.94
N ASN A 59 -9.49 10.70 6.87
CA ASN A 59 -10.41 11.73 6.42
C ASN A 59 -10.37 12.95 7.33
N MET A 60 -10.49 12.74 8.64
CA MET A 60 -10.60 13.82 9.61
C MET A 60 -9.26 14.51 9.92
N LYS A 61 -8.14 13.79 9.87
CA LYS A 61 -6.81 14.32 10.23
C LYS A 61 -5.96 14.70 9.03
N CYS A 62 -6.15 14.07 7.88
CA CYS A 62 -5.36 14.32 6.68
C CYS A 62 -6.17 14.89 5.51
N GLY A 63 -7.49 15.07 5.65
CA GLY A 63 -8.35 15.58 4.57
C GLY A 63 -8.49 14.63 3.39
N ILE A 64 -8.21 13.33 3.56
CA ILE A 64 -8.27 12.33 2.49
C ILE A 64 -9.66 11.73 2.44
N SER A 65 -10.36 11.85 1.30
CA SER A 65 -11.72 11.32 1.16
C SER A 65 -11.79 9.82 1.54
N PRO A 66 -12.90 9.33 2.11
CA PRO A 66 -12.98 7.95 2.59
C PRO A 66 -12.69 6.88 1.52
N GLY A 67 -13.00 7.16 0.24
CA GLY A 67 -12.68 6.25 -0.86
C GLY A 67 -11.17 6.16 -1.11
N THR A 68 -10.50 7.32 -1.20
CA THR A 68 -9.05 7.41 -1.37
C THR A 68 -8.30 6.83 -0.18
N ALA A 69 -8.79 7.07 1.04
CA ALA A 69 -8.18 6.55 2.27
C ALA A 69 -8.18 5.02 2.29
N ARG A 70 -9.31 4.38 1.96
CA ARG A 70 -9.39 2.91 1.87
C ARG A 70 -8.48 2.35 0.79
N GLU A 71 -8.36 3.02 -0.35
CA GLU A 71 -7.44 2.59 -1.41
C GLU A 71 -5.98 2.69 -0.96
N LYS A 72 -5.60 3.78 -0.29
CA LYS A 72 -4.26 3.93 0.29
C LYS A 72 -3.97 2.83 1.32
N ILE A 73 -4.90 2.54 2.22
CA ILE A 73 -4.77 1.44 3.19
C ILE A 73 -4.60 0.09 2.49
N ARG A 74 -5.38 -0.20 1.43
CA ARG A 74 -5.23 -1.42 0.62
C ARG A 74 -3.85 -1.52 -0.02
N VAL A 75 -3.38 -0.44 -0.65
CA VAL A 75 -2.05 -0.39 -1.28
C VAL A 75 -0.97 -0.62 -0.23
N ALA A 76 -1.05 0.10 0.89
CA ALA A 76 -0.10 0.00 1.99
C ALA A 76 0.01 -1.45 2.52
N ASN A 77 -1.14 -2.10 2.75
CA ASN A 77 -1.18 -3.49 3.22
C ASN A 77 -0.58 -4.47 2.18
N ALA A 78 -0.90 -4.29 0.89
CA ALA A 78 -0.39 -5.16 -0.17
C ALA A 78 1.12 -5.02 -0.40
N LEU A 79 1.67 -3.82 -0.26
CA LEU A 79 3.10 -3.56 -0.47
C LEU A 79 4.00 -4.36 0.48
N PHE A 80 3.51 -4.72 1.67
CA PHE A 80 4.27 -5.50 2.64
C PHE A 80 4.74 -6.86 2.10
N ASP A 81 3.89 -7.54 1.33
CA ASP A 81 4.23 -8.84 0.74
C ASP A 81 4.93 -8.71 -0.62
N LEU A 82 5.07 -7.49 -1.14
CA LEU A 82 5.65 -7.18 -2.46
C LEU A 82 6.96 -6.41 -2.28
N THR A 83 8.03 -7.15 -2.01
CA THR A 83 9.33 -6.59 -1.61
C THR A 83 9.97 -5.81 -2.75
N ALA A 84 9.99 -6.37 -3.96
CA ALA A 84 10.55 -5.67 -5.12
C ALA A 84 9.74 -4.41 -5.45
N THR A 85 8.41 -4.48 -5.34
CA THR A 85 7.51 -3.35 -5.62
C THR A 85 7.71 -2.24 -4.59
N SER A 86 7.84 -2.61 -3.32
CA SER A 86 8.14 -1.69 -2.22
C SER A 86 9.47 -0.98 -2.43
N LEU A 87 10.53 -1.70 -2.80
CA LEU A 87 11.85 -1.10 -3.03
C LEU A 87 11.83 -0.11 -4.21
N ALA A 88 11.16 -0.45 -5.32
CA ALA A 88 11.03 0.44 -6.47
C ALA A 88 10.23 1.71 -6.11
N PHE A 89 9.17 1.57 -5.31
CA PHE A 89 8.37 2.72 -4.87
C PHE A 89 9.13 3.60 -3.86
N GLN A 90 9.83 2.99 -2.92
CA GLN A 90 10.69 3.69 -1.95
C GLN A 90 11.75 4.56 -2.63
N LYS A 91 12.35 4.08 -3.73
CA LYS A 91 13.34 4.82 -4.52
C LYS A 91 12.75 5.94 -5.37
N GLY A 92 11.43 5.98 -5.52
CA GLY A 92 10.72 6.93 -6.39
C GLY A 92 10.62 6.50 -7.86
N ASP A 93 11.14 5.31 -8.21
CA ASP A 93 11.12 4.74 -9.57
C ASP A 93 9.70 4.33 -10.01
N LEU A 94 8.81 4.11 -9.04
CA LEU A 94 7.43 3.73 -9.27
C LEU A 94 6.48 4.81 -8.71
N SER A 95 5.54 5.28 -9.53
CA SER A 95 4.52 6.21 -9.06
C SER A 95 3.42 5.51 -8.27
N TYR A 96 2.73 6.24 -7.38
CA TYR A 96 1.58 5.71 -6.63
C TYR A 96 0.54 5.06 -7.54
N SER A 97 0.24 5.65 -8.69
CA SER A 97 -0.72 5.09 -9.66
C SER A 97 -0.28 3.73 -10.19
N LYS A 98 1.01 3.54 -10.50
CA LYS A 98 1.55 2.26 -10.94
C LYS A 98 1.54 1.24 -9.80
N ALA A 99 2.03 1.61 -8.62
CA ALA A 99 2.02 0.75 -7.42
C ALA A 99 0.59 0.29 -7.06
N ARG A 100 -0.37 1.21 -7.12
CA ARG A 100 -1.79 0.94 -6.88
C ARG A 100 -2.37 -0.08 -7.85
N SER A 101 -1.97 -0.04 -9.12
CA SER A 101 -2.38 -1.01 -10.14
C SER A 101 -1.70 -2.37 -9.94
N LEU A 102 -0.38 -2.38 -9.73
CA LEU A 102 0.41 -3.60 -9.52
C LEU A 102 -0.07 -4.39 -8.30
N THR A 103 -0.29 -3.72 -7.16
CA THR A 103 -0.75 -4.32 -5.90
C THR A 103 -2.14 -4.99 -5.98
N ARG A 104 -2.81 -4.95 -7.14
CA ARG A 104 -4.09 -5.64 -7.37
C ARG A 104 -3.93 -7.01 -8.01
N ILE A 105 -2.75 -7.34 -8.53
CA ILE A 105 -2.45 -8.61 -9.22
C ILE A 105 -1.11 -9.23 -8.84
N ALA A 106 -0.16 -8.42 -8.39
CA ALA A 106 1.17 -8.87 -8.07
C ALA A 106 1.12 -9.82 -6.87
N THR A 107 1.94 -10.86 -6.96
CA THR A 107 2.23 -11.79 -5.88
C THR A 107 3.76 -11.79 -5.69
N PRO A 108 4.28 -12.30 -4.57
CA PRO A 108 5.74 -12.39 -4.38
C PRO A 108 6.45 -13.14 -5.52
N LYS A 109 5.77 -14.06 -6.20
CA LYS A 109 6.32 -14.84 -7.32
C LYS A 109 6.27 -14.12 -8.67
N THR A 110 5.41 -13.11 -8.81
CA THR A 110 5.13 -12.45 -10.10
C THR A 110 5.52 -10.98 -10.11
N GLU A 111 5.86 -10.39 -8.96
CA GLU A 111 6.09 -8.95 -8.86
C GLU A 111 7.29 -8.47 -9.68
N GLU A 112 8.38 -9.25 -9.77
CA GLU A 112 9.56 -8.86 -10.54
C GLU A 112 9.23 -8.68 -12.03
N ALA A 113 8.59 -9.67 -12.65
CA ALA A 113 8.18 -9.60 -14.05
C ALA A 113 7.20 -8.45 -14.32
N LEU A 114 6.28 -8.19 -13.38
CA LEU A 114 5.35 -7.07 -13.50
C LEU A 114 6.04 -5.71 -13.35
N LEU A 115 7.08 -5.62 -12.51
CA LEU A 115 7.88 -4.40 -12.34
C LEU A 115 8.75 -4.12 -13.54
N GLU A 116 9.36 -5.14 -14.15
CA GLU A 116 10.13 -5.01 -15.39
C GLU A 116 9.30 -4.34 -16.49
N TYR A 117 8.02 -4.70 -16.60
CA TYR A 117 7.08 -4.01 -17.49
C TYR A 117 6.72 -2.60 -16.99
N ALA A 118 6.42 -2.47 -15.68
CA ALA A 118 5.84 -1.24 -15.15
C ALA A 118 6.81 -0.06 -15.05
N ILE A 119 8.11 -0.29 -14.84
CA ILE A 119 9.12 0.77 -14.73
C ILE A 119 9.15 1.63 -16.01
N PRO A 120 9.37 1.07 -17.22
CA PRO A 120 9.42 1.86 -18.45
C PRO A 120 8.03 2.27 -19.00
N ALA A 121 6.94 1.60 -18.60
CA ALA A 121 5.61 1.87 -19.13
C ALA A 121 4.96 3.15 -18.55
N THR A 122 3.95 3.71 -19.24
CA THR A 122 3.13 4.78 -18.66
C THR A 122 2.18 4.24 -17.59
N ALA A 123 1.71 5.10 -16.67
CA ALA A 123 0.74 4.67 -15.66
C ALA A 123 -0.57 4.12 -16.26
N LEU A 124 -0.99 4.64 -17.43
CA LEU A 124 -2.16 4.16 -18.17
C LEU A 124 -1.94 2.74 -18.69
N GLN A 125 -0.82 2.50 -19.35
CA GLN A 125 -0.45 1.15 -19.84
C GLN A 125 -0.38 0.12 -18.70
N VAL A 126 0.20 0.49 -17.55
CA VAL A 126 0.23 -0.37 -16.37
C VAL A 126 -1.18 -0.65 -15.83
N GLU A 127 -2.05 0.37 -15.77
CA GLU A 127 -3.42 0.17 -15.32
C GLU A 127 -4.20 -0.78 -16.25
N ASP A 128 -4.08 -0.59 -17.56
CA ASP A 128 -4.76 -1.42 -18.56
C ASP A 128 -4.24 -2.86 -18.53
N HIS A 129 -2.92 -3.04 -18.51
CA HIS A 129 -2.32 -4.37 -18.40
C HIS A 129 -2.74 -5.11 -17.12
N CYS A 130 -2.73 -4.41 -15.97
CA CYS A 130 -3.19 -4.99 -14.70
C CYS A 130 -4.69 -5.28 -14.69
N ARG A 131 -5.49 -4.56 -15.49
CA ARG A 131 -6.93 -4.78 -15.62
C ARG A 131 -7.22 -6.01 -16.47
N GLU A 132 -6.53 -6.17 -17.60
CA GLU A 132 -6.63 -7.33 -18.48
C GLU A 132 -6.28 -8.62 -17.74
N LEU A 133 -5.13 -8.66 -17.05
CA LEU A 133 -4.71 -9.82 -16.28
C LEU A 133 -5.70 -10.19 -15.17
N ARG A 134 -6.35 -9.20 -14.53
CA ARG A 134 -7.41 -9.47 -13.53
C ARG A 134 -8.63 -10.12 -14.13
N ASN A 135 -9.05 -9.69 -15.31
CA ASN A 135 -10.23 -10.23 -15.94
C ASN A 135 -9.99 -11.70 -16.32
N VAL A 136 -8.82 -12.02 -16.89
CA VAL A 136 -8.41 -13.40 -17.18
C VAL A 136 -8.36 -14.27 -15.92
N GLN A 137 -7.79 -13.75 -14.83
CA GLN A 137 -7.77 -14.48 -13.55
C GLN A 137 -9.18 -14.73 -13.00
N ARG A 138 -10.08 -13.74 -13.10
CA ARG A 138 -11.48 -13.85 -12.65
C ARG A 138 -12.27 -14.84 -13.48
N ASP A 139 -12.10 -14.83 -14.79
CA ASP A 139 -12.82 -15.73 -15.71
C ASP A 139 -12.38 -17.19 -15.52
N ASN A 140 -11.13 -17.41 -15.11
CA ASN A 140 -10.60 -18.73 -14.74
C ASN A 140 -10.98 -19.17 -13.31
N SER A 141 -11.54 -18.27 -12.49
CA SER A 141 -11.94 -18.55 -11.11
C SER A 141 -13.44 -18.32 -10.92
N THR A 142 -14.26 -19.34 -11.19
CA THR A 142 -15.67 -19.35 -10.82
C THR A 142 -15.81 -19.17 -9.30
N VAL A 143 -16.17 -17.96 -8.89
CA VAL A 143 -16.72 -17.52 -7.58
C VAL A 143 -16.30 -18.36 -6.37
N ASP A 144 -15.16 -18.06 -5.73
CA ASP A 144 -14.95 -18.29 -4.29
C ASP A 144 -13.58 -17.77 -3.84
N ALA A 145 -13.54 -16.73 -2.99
CA ALA A 145 -12.44 -16.39 -2.05
C ALA A 145 -12.58 -14.96 -1.51
N ASN A 146 -12.82 -13.97 -2.38
CA ASN A 146 -12.69 -12.55 -2.02
C ASN A 146 -13.85 -11.99 -1.16
N ARG A 147 -15.03 -12.63 -1.15
CA ARG A 147 -16.20 -12.15 -0.38
C ARG A 147 -16.21 -12.59 1.08
N LEU A 148 -15.53 -13.69 1.42
CA LEU A 148 -15.33 -14.17 2.79
C LEU A 148 -14.10 -13.55 3.47
N HIS A 149 -13.25 -12.84 2.71
CA HIS A 149 -11.97 -12.29 3.16
C HIS A 149 -12.08 -10.94 3.90
N GLN A 150 -13.23 -10.27 3.86
CA GLN A 150 -13.44 -8.94 4.47
C GLN A 150 -13.52 -8.94 6.01
N GLN A 151 -13.34 -10.10 6.68
CA GLN A 151 -13.28 -10.21 8.15
C GLN A 151 -12.10 -11.08 8.64
N ARG A 152 -11.13 -11.35 7.77
CA ARG A 152 -9.96 -12.19 8.10
C ARG A 152 -8.74 -11.58 7.45
N TYR A 153 -8.02 -10.71 8.16
CA TYR A 153 -6.70 -10.29 7.73
C TYR A 153 -5.67 -10.87 8.70
N LEU A 154 -4.62 -11.48 8.14
CA LEU A 154 -3.40 -11.84 8.83
C LEU A 154 -2.31 -10.99 8.19
N SER A 155 -1.62 -10.19 8.98
CA SER A 155 -0.51 -9.36 8.55
C SER A 155 0.69 -9.69 9.42
N ARG A 156 1.86 -9.80 8.80
CA ARG A 156 3.15 -10.00 9.47
C ARG A 156 3.99 -8.74 9.28
N SER A 157 4.93 -8.44 10.16
CA SER A 157 5.89 -7.35 9.97
C SER A 157 7.19 -7.68 10.67
N LEU A 158 8.31 -7.68 9.93
CA LEU A 158 9.67 -7.82 10.48
C LEU A 158 10.22 -6.42 10.76
N HIS A 159 10.87 -6.24 11.91
CA HIS A 159 11.49 -4.98 12.30
C HIS A 159 13.01 -5.10 12.23
N GLY A 160 13.69 -3.96 12.11
CA GLY A 160 15.16 -3.91 11.96
C GLY A 160 15.95 -4.43 13.18
N ASP A 161 15.30 -4.63 14.32
CA ASP A 161 15.86 -5.23 15.54
C ASP A 161 15.70 -6.76 15.59
N GLY A 162 15.16 -7.37 14.53
CA GLY A 162 14.90 -8.80 14.44
C GLY A 162 13.58 -9.25 15.08
N SER A 163 12.81 -8.34 15.68
CA SER A 163 11.48 -8.64 16.21
C SER A 163 10.45 -8.75 15.08
N MET A 164 9.32 -9.42 15.35
CA MET A 164 8.24 -9.60 14.38
C MET A 164 6.87 -9.36 15.01
N THR A 165 6.03 -8.54 14.36
CA THR A 165 4.62 -8.34 14.74
C THR A 165 3.74 -9.18 13.83
N ILE A 166 2.79 -9.92 14.41
CA ILE A 166 1.73 -10.60 13.68
C ILE A 166 0.40 -10.01 14.15
N SER A 167 -0.33 -9.34 13.25
CA SER A 167 -1.68 -8.82 13.50
C SER A 167 -2.69 -9.71 12.79
N VAL A 168 -3.67 -10.24 13.52
CA VAL A 168 -4.72 -11.07 12.95
C VAL A 168 -6.09 -10.64 13.44
N GLU A 169 -7.05 -10.46 12.51
CA GLU A 169 -8.46 -10.35 12.82
C GLU A 169 -9.15 -11.67 12.45
N LEU A 170 -9.76 -12.31 13.44
CA LEU A 170 -10.41 -13.60 13.30
C LEU A 170 -11.77 -13.58 13.99
N PRO A 171 -12.74 -14.40 13.55
CA PRO A 171 -13.88 -14.76 14.37
C PRO A 171 -13.41 -15.25 15.73
N ARG A 172 -14.12 -14.86 16.80
CA ARG A 172 -13.73 -15.12 18.19
C ARG A 172 -13.28 -16.56 18.45
N GLU A 173 -14.05 -17.53 17.97
CA GLU A 173 -13.75 -18.96 18.12
C GLU A 173 -12.39 -19.35 17.52
N SER A 174 -12.08 -18.86 16.32
CA SER A 174 -10.79 -19.09 15.68
C SER A 174 -9.66 -18.32 16.37
N GLY A 175 -9.93 -17.11 16.86
CA GLY A 175 -8.98 -16.31 17.64
C GLY A 175 -8.58 -16.98 18.96
N GLU A 176 -9.54 -17.56 19.68
CA GLU A 176 -9.28 -18.30 20.92
C GLU A 176 -8.40 -19.54 20.68
N LEU A 177 -8.60 -20.25 19.55
CA LEU A 177 -7.75 -21.37 19.15
C LEU A 177 -6.31 -20.94 18.85
N VAL A 178 -6.14 -19.82 18.13
CA VAL A 178 -4.81 -19.27 17.83
C VAL A 178 -4.09 -18.81 19.10
N MET A 179 -4.79 -18.13 20.01
CA MET A 179 -4.22 -17.71 21.30
C MET A 179 -3.75 -18.91 22.12
N LYS A 180 -4.57 -19.96 22.22
CA LYS A 180 -4.20 -21.19 22.93
C LYS A 180 -2.98 -21.88 22.32
N ALA A 181 -2.88 -21.91 20.99
CA ALA A 181 -1.71 -22.47 20.32
C ALA A 181 -0.43 -21.66 20.60
N LEU A 182 -0.52 -20.32 20.59
CA LEU A 182 0.61 -19.45 20.93
C LEU A 182 1.05 -19.60 22.39
N GLU A 183 0.09 -19.68 23.32
CA GLU A 183 0.39 -19.90 24.75
C GLU A 183 1.11 -21.23 25.01
N LEU A 184 0.77 -22.28 24.25
CA LEU A 184 1.46 -23.57 24.36
C LEU A 184 2.87 -23.50 23.76
N ALA A 185 3.02 -22.85 22.60
CA ALA A 185 4.31 -22.72 21.93
C ALA A 185 5.30 -21.81 22.68
N LEU A 186 4.82 -20.87 23.51
CA LEU A 186 5.64 -19.94 24.29
C LEU A 186 5.96 -20.46 25.72
N LYS A 187 5.50 -21.66 26.09
CA LYS A 187 5.73 -22.28 27.41
C LYS A 187 6.94 -23.23 27.47
N GLU A 188 7.74 -23.30 26.41
CA GLU A 188 9.07 -23.94 26.41
C GLU A 188 10.18 -22.88 26.59
#